data_AF-A0AA40KGG6-F1
#
_entry.id   AF-A0AA40KGG6-F1
#
_cell.length_a   1.000
_cell.length_b   1.000
_cell.length_c   1.000
_cell.angle_alpha   90.00
_cell.angle_beta   90.00
_cell.angle_gamma   90.00
#
_symmetry.space_group_name_H-M   'P 1'
#
loop_
_entity.id
_entity.type
_entity.pdbx_description
1 polymer ?
#
loop_
_entity_poly.entity_id
_entity_poly.type
_entity_poly.pdbx_seq_one_letter_code
_entity_poly.pdbx_strand_id
1 'polypeptide(L)'
;MDFVDENGMSPLQHACYKGNKEIVQMLLDQGADVNACQHEHAYTALHFAALSGNAELCHLLMSYGARLTATNSVGRTPAQMAAFVGNHNCVATINNFIPKADIDYYVKPQGLQTESMLPPHLADSFHKFIMQINVHPVRVAMNLQRYPGLLENAAKVQKVLESMHHKEMTRGAETNEVMAFKYHYLSCIVAEVIKFQKRQEAMKAEKIDKTNEEGEEKKSDTIEGLIRKFLKCSKSDGVPEYQEAFLRESVREFPYRESTIFRQMVATLAASDPPSAASVVSAAIDGQRAFLDNTQVCITCGEDKANKKCSKCKAVQYCDRECQRLHWFMHKKACTRLGQNVTPSAKISDADKEQISNAVSSRLQNLSVN
;
A
#
# COMPACT_ATOMS: atom_id res chain seq x y z
N MET A 1 -27.59 14.07 17.80
CA MET A 1 -26.48 14.97 17.40
C MET A 1 -26.72 15.53 15.99
N ASP A 2 -27.99 15.55 15.54
CA ASP A 2 -28.32 15.51 14.12
C ASP A 2 -29.05 16.79 13.70
N PHE A 3 -28.44 17.92 14.05
CA PHE A 3 -28.79 19.20 13.44
C PHE A 3 -27.82 19.46 12.28
N VAL A 4 -28.28 20.25 11.33
CA VAL A 4 -27.52 20.63 10.13
C VAL A 4 -27.60 22.14 9.96
N ASP A 5 -26.62 22.72 9.26
CA ASP A 5 -26.67 24.12 8.86
C ASP A 5 -27.57 24.34 7.62
N GLU A 6 -27.60 25.57 7.10
CA GLU A 6 -28.40 25.97 5.93
C GLU A 6 -28.06 25.18 4.65
N ASN A 7 -26.84 24.62 4.56
CA ASN A 7 -26.40 23.80 3.43
C ASN A 7 -26.63 22.30 3.68
N GLY A 8 -27.27 21.95 4.79
CA GLY A 8 -27.48 20.57 5.21
C GLY A 8 -26.22 19.89 5.77
N MET A 9 -25.20 20.66 6.16
CA MET A 9 -23.93 20.12 6.66
C MET A 9 -24.02 19.81 8.15
N SER A 10 -23.68 18.57 8.54
CA SER A 10 -23.66 18.15 9.95
C SER A 10 -22.38 18.57 10.67
N PRO A 11 -22.36 18.64 12.02
CA PRO A 11 -21.14 18.89 12.79
C PRO A 11 -20.01 17.91 12.45
N LEU A 12 -20.34 16.64 12.19
CA LEU A 12 -19.39 15.62 11.80
C LEU A 12 -18.76 15.94 10.43
N GLN A 13 -19.56 16.36 9.47
CA GLN A 13 -19.08 16.77 8.15
C GLN A 13 -18.18 18.01 8.24
N HIS A 14 -18.53 19.01 9.07
CA HIS A 14 -17.68 20.18 9.35
C HIS A 14 -16.31 19.78 9.92
N ALA A 15 -16.30 18.90 10.93
CA ALA A 15 -15.07 18.40 11.53
C ALA A 15 -14.22 17.62 10.51
N CYS A 16 -14.86 16.83 9.63
CA CYS A 16 -14.19 16.10 8.55
C CYS A 16 -13.56 17.04 7.52
N TYR A 17 -14.27 18.09 7.10
CA TYR A 17 -13.78 19.09 6.16
C TYR A 17 -12.57 19.85 6.71
N LYS A 18 -12.56 20.15 8.02
CA LYS A 18 -11.41 20.77 8.71
C LYS A 18 -10.28 19.78 9.01
N GLY A 19 -10.48 18.48 8.78
CA GLY A 19 -9.48 17.44 9.04
C GLY A 19 -9.18 17.21 10.53
N ASN A 20 -10.06 17.64 11.44
CA ASN A 20 -9.85 17.56 12.88
C ASN A 20 -10.28 16.18 13.42
N LYS A 21 -9.31 15.28 13.59
CA LYS A 21 -9.55 13.89 13.98
C LYS A 21 -10.14 13.77 15.39
N GLU A 22 -9.71 14.62 16.32
CA GLU A 22 -10.14 14.60 17.71
C GLU A 22 -11.64 14.94 17.84
N ILE A 23 -12.09 15.98 17.13
CA ILE A 23 -13.51 16.35 17.09
C ILE A 23 -14.33 15.26 16.39
N VAL A 24 -13.84 14.71 15.28
CA VAL A 24 -14.54 13.62 14.58
C VAL A 24 -14.71 12.41 15.49
N GLN A 25 -13.65 11.98 16.19
CA GLN A 25 -13.72 10.88 17.16
C GLN A 25 -14.77 11.16 18.24
N MET A 26 -14.74 12.34 18.85
CA MET A 26 -15.72 12.75 19.86
C MET A 26 -17.16 12.67 19.34
N LEU A 27 -17.42 13.19 18.14
CA LEU A 27 -18.77 13.21 17.56
C LEU A 27 -19.26 11.79 17.25
N LEU A 28 -18.40 10.92 16.72
CA LEU A 28 -18.72 9.52 16.46
C LEU A 28 -19.01 8.75 17.74
N ASP A 29 -18.23 8.98 18.80
CA ASP A 29 -18.44 8.36 20.12
C ASP A 29 -19.75 8.80 20.79
N GLN A 30 -20.23 9.99 20.45
CA GLN A 30 -21.54 10.51 20.87
C GLN A 30 -22.69 10.08 19.93
N GLY A 31 -22.43 9.16 18.99
CA GLY A 31 -23.45 8.57 18.13
C GLY A 31 -23.87 9.44 16.94
N ALA A 32 -23.01 10.35 16.46
CA ALA A 32 -23.28 11.06 15.20
C ALA A 32 -23.42 10.07 14.02
N ASP A 33 -24.42 10.28 13.17
CA ASP A 33 -24.60 9.45 11.97
C ASP A 33 -23.47 9.67 10.96
N VAL A 34 -22.59 8.66 10.85
CA VAL A 34 -21.45 8.65 9.92
C VAL A 34 -21.88 8.70 8.44
N ASN A 35 -23.11 8.27 8.15
CA ASN A 35 -23.67 8.19 6.81
C ASN A 35 -24.68 9.31 6.51
N ALA A 36 -24.76 10.33 7.35
CA ALA A 36 -25.57 11.53 7.13
C ALA A 36 -25.31 12.11 5.72
N CYS A 37 -26.39 12.38 4.99
CA CYS A 37 -26.39 12.79 3.59
C CYS A 37 -27.32 13.98 3.28
N GLN A 38 -27.69 14.76 4.30
CA GLN A 38 -28.57 15.93 4.17
C GLN A 38 -27.92 17.12 3.46
N HIS A 39 -26.60 17.09 3.24
CA HIS A 39 -25.87 18.12 2.51
C HIS A 39 -26.46 18.33 1.11
N GLU A 40 -26.60 19.57 0.66
CA GLU A 40 -27.26 19.95 -0.61
C GLU A 40 -26.71 19.23 -1.86
N HIS A 41 -25.45 18.79 -1.80
CA HIS A 41 -24.77 18.04 -2.86
C HIS A 41 -24.55 16.56 -2.53
N ALA A 42 -25.24 16.02 -1.52
CA ALA A 42 -25.15 14.65 -1.04
C ALA A 42 -23.72 14.22 -0.63
N TYR A 43 -22.89 15.17 -0.16
CA TYR A 43 -21.59 14.83 0.41
C TYR A 43 -21.78 14.18 1.78
N THR A 44 -21.09 13.05 1.99
CA THR A 44 -21.01 12.37 3.29
C THR A 44 -19.77 12.82 4.06
N ALA A 45 -19.68 12.48 5.35
CA ALA A 45 -18.47 12.71 6.15
C ALA A 45 -17.21 12.13 5.48
N LEU A 46 -17.31 10.96 4.86
CA LEU A 46 -16.19 10.31 4.17
C LEU A 46 -15.75 11.08 2.91
N HIS A 47 -16.67 11.73 2.19
CA HIS A 47 -16.28 12.61 1.09
C HIS A 47 -15.44 13.81 1.57
N PHE A 48 -15.86 14.45 2.65
CA PHE A 48 -15.11 15.59 3.20
C PHE A 48 -13.75 15.17 3.76
N ALA A 49 -13.66 14.02 4.45
CA ALA A 49 -12.37 13.47 4.89
C ALA A 49 -11.45 13.17 3.70
N ALA A 50 -11.98 12.57 2.63
CA ALA A 50 -11.25 12.29 1.39
C ALA A 50 -10.73 13.55 0.70
N LEU A 51 -11.52 14.64 0.68
CA LEU A 51 -11.12 15.95 0.16
C LEU A 51 -10.05 16.63 1.03
N SER A 52 -10.11 16.47 2.36
CA SER A 52 -9.12 17.04 3.28
C SER A 52 -7.71 16.44 3.14
N GLY A 53 -7.59 15.26 2.52
CA GLY A 53 -6.34 14.52 2.38
C GLY A 53 -5.93 13.74 3.63
N ASN A 54 -6.77 13.72 4.67
CA ASN A 54 -6.52 13.01 5.91
C ASN A 54 -6.93 11.53 5.82
N ALA A 55 -5.98 10.68 5.46
CA ALA A 55 -6.18 9.23 5.32
C ALA A 55 -6.57 8.55 6.65
N GLU A 56 -6.01 9.00 7.77
CA GLU A 56 -6.38 8.47 9.09
C GLU A 56 -7.83 8.77 9.45
N LEU A 57 -8.32 9.94 9.03
CA LEU A 57 -9.72 10.32 9.23
C LEU A 57 -10.66 9.48 8.37
N CYS A 58 -10.27 9.19 7.12
CA CYS A 58 -11.00 8.26 6.27
C CYS A 58 -11.09 6.87 6.93
N HIS A 59 -9.97 6.36 7.45
CA HIS A 59 -9.93 5.08 8.16
C HIS A 59 -10.85 5.07 9.38
N LEU A 60 -10.82 6.13 10.20
CA LEU A 60 -11.69 6.27 11.36
C LEU A 60 -13.17 6.19 10.97
N LEU A 61 -13.62 6.98 9.99
CA LEU A 61 -15.01 6.96 9.53
C LEU A 61 -15.43 5.58 9.02
N MET A 62 -14.58 4.91 8.23
CA MET A 62 -14.88 3.56 7.74
C MET A 62 -14.95 2.53 8.88
N SER A 63 -14.14 2.68 9.93
CA SER A 63 -14.23 1.83 11.13
C SER A 63 -15.53 2.01 11.90
N TYR A 64 -16.20 3.15 11.75
CA TYR A 64 -17.56 3.41 12.26
C TYR A 64 -18.67 3.07 11.25
N GLY A 65 -18.34 2.45 10.11
CA GLY A 65 -19.34 1.99 9.13
C GLY A 65 -19.73 3.02 8.07
N ALA A 66 -18.87 4.01 7.78
CA ALA A 66 -19.07 4.89 6.62
C ALA A 66 -19.18 4.08 5.31
N ARG A 67 -20.17 4.40 4.47
CA ARG A 67 -20.38 3.75 3.16
C ARG A 67 -19.35 4.23 2.14
N LEU A 68 -18.52 3.31 1.65
CA LEU A 68 -17.48 3.56 0.66
C LEU A 68 -18.04 3.84 -0.74
N THR A 69 -19.22 3.28 -1.04
CA THR A 69 -19.90 3.35 -2.34
C THR A 69 -20.92 4.46 -2.44
N ALA A 70 -21.11 5.26 -1.38
CA ALA A 70 -22.02 6.41 -1.43
C ALA A 70 -21.56 7.40 -2.51
N THR A 71 -22.49 7.91 -3.31
CA THR A 71 -22.19 8.89 -4.36
C THR A 71 -22.81 10.24 -4.03
N ASN A 72 -22.06 11.31 -4.30
CA ASN A 72 -22.58 12.68 -4.26
C ASN A 72 -23.46 13.00 -5.48
N SER A 73 -23.95 14.25 -5.58
CA SER A 73 -24.85 14.70 -6.65
C SER A 73 -24.28 14.60 -8.07
N VAL A 74 -22.95 14.50 -8.22
CA VAL A 74 -22.27 14.31 -9.51
C VAL A 74 -21.86 12.85 -9.77
N GLY A 75 -22.39 11.91 -8.97
CA GLY A 75 -22.16 10.48 -9.14
C GLY A 75 -20.75 10.02 -8.76
N ARG A 76 -20.06 10.75 -7.88
CA ARG A 76 -18.68 10.43 -7.47
C ARG A 76 -18.64 9.86 -6.06
N THR A 77 -17.82 8.83 -5.87
CA THR A 77 -17.53 8.24 -4.55
C THR A 77 -16.48 9.04 -3.78
N PRO A 78 -16.33 8.84 -2.45
CA PRO A 78 -15.27 9.48 -1.69
C PRO A 78 -13.86 9.23 -2.24
N ALA A 79 -13.56 7.99 -2.65
CA ALA A 79 -12.27 7.65 -3.26
C ALA A 79 -12.05 8.40 -4.58
N GLN A 80 -13.09 8.55 -5.40
CA GLN A 80 -13.00 9.32 -6.65
C GLN A 80 -12.80 10.82 -6.38
N MET A 81 -13.41 11.37 -5.33
CA MET A 81 -13.17 12.75 -4.91
C MET A 81 -11.73 12.95 -4.40
N ALA A 82 -11.19 12.02 -3.61
CA ALA A 82 -9.78 12.04 -3.22
C ALA A 82 -8.86 12.00 -4.45
N ALA A 83 -9.15 11.16 -5.43
CA ALA A 83 -8.37 11.08 -6.66
C ALA A 83 -8.40 12.40 -7.45
N PHE A 84 -9.57 13.04 -7.54
CA PHE A 84 -9.75 14.31 -8.24
C PHE A 84 -8.85 15.44 -7.70
N VAL A 85 -8.63 15.47 -6.38
CA VAL A 85 -7.75 16.47 -5.72
C VAL A 85 -6.32 15.96 -5.48
N GLY A 86 -5.95 14.78 -5.99
CA GLY A 86 -4.60 14.21 -5.85
C GLY A 86 -4.27 13.58 -4.48
N ASN A 87 -5.28 13.31 -3.65
CA ASN A 87 -5.12 12.71 -2.32
C ASN A 87 -4.94 11.18 -2.38
N HIS A 88 -3.85 10.72 -3.00
CA HIS A 88 -3.61 9.29 -3.28
C HIS A 88 -3.64 8.38 -2.05
N ASN A 89 -3.16 8.87 -0.89
CA ASN A 89 -3.22 8.09 0.35
C ASN A 89 -4.66 7.83 0.82
N CYS A 90 -5.57 8.78 0.60
CA CYS A 90 -6.99 8.59 0.90
C CYS A 90 -7.62 7.58 -0.09
N VAL A 91 -7.30 7.69 -1.38
CA VAL A 91 -7.74 6.72 -2.41
C VAL A 91 -7.34 5.31 -2.00
N ALA A 92 -6.05 5.10 -1.71
CA ALA A 92 -5.52 3.81 -1.33
C ALA A 92 -6.15 3.32 -0.01
N THR A 93 -6.30 4.20 0.99
CA THR A 93 -6.92 3.82 2.27
C THR A 93 -8.37 3.37 2.10
N ILE A 94 -9.16 4.08 1.30
CA ILE A 94 -10.57 3.76 1.08
C ILE A 94 -10.69 2.48 0.23
N ASN A 95 -9.98 2.39 -0.89
CA ASN A 95 -10.09 1.25 -1.80
C ASN A 95 -9.58 -0.07 -1.18
N ASN A 96 -8.62 0.01 -0.26
CA ASN A 96 -8.04 -1.15 0.42
C ASN A 96 -8.71 -1.47 1.77
N PHE A 97 -9.80 -0.78 2.14
CA PHE A 97 -10.43 -0.99 3.44
C PHE A 97 -11.20 -2.32 3.47
N ILE A 98 -10.94 -3.09 4.52
CA ILE A 98 -11.55 -4.39 4.78
C ILE A 98 -12.17 -4.33 6.18
N PRO A 99 -13.50 -4.44 6.31
CA PRO A 99 -14.15 -4.55 7.60
C PRO A 99 -13.61 -5.74 8.40
N LYS A 100 -13.41 -5.58 9.70
CA LYS A 100 -13.00 -6.71 10.57
C LYS A 100 -14.00 -7.87 10.51
N ALA A 101 -15.29 -7.56 10.34
CA ALA A 101 -16.35 -8.56 10.18
C ALA A 101 -16.16 -9.46 8.96
N ASP A 102 -15.42 -9.04 7.93
CA ASP A 102 -15.14 -9.88 6.77
C ASP A 102 -14.11 -10.98 7.10
N ILE A 103 -13.30 -10.76 8.14
CA ILE A 103 -12.30 -11.71 8.63
C ILE A 103 -12.91 -12.77 9.54
N ASP A 104 -13.98 -12.43 10.25
CA ASP A 104 -14.73 -13.33 11.14
C ASP A 104 -15.14 -14.64 10.44
N TYR A 105 -15.42 -14.58 9.14
CA TYR A 105 -15.75 -15.75 8.33
C TYR A 105 -14.63 -16.81 8.35
N TYR A 106 -13.37 -16.39 8.28
CA TYR A 106 -12.22 -17.30 8.15
C TYR A 106 -11.70 -17.84 9.47
N VAL A 107 -12.10 -17.22 10.57
CA VAL A 107 -11.71 -17.61 11.94
C VAL A 107 -12.78 -18.40 12.68
N LYS A 108 -13.89 -18.73 12.00
CA LYS A 108 -14.95 -19.60 12.51
C LYS A 108 -15.06 -20.82 11.58
N PRO A 109 -15.34 -22.03 12.10
CA PRO A 109 -15.64 -23.19 11.25
C PRO A 109 -16.87 -22.90 10.37
N GLN A 110 -16.84 -23.33 9.11
CA GLN A 110 -17.91 -23.09 8.14
C GLN A 110 -18.51 -24.41 7.63
N GLY A 111 -19.85 -24.47 7.55
CA GLY A 111 -20.58 -25.62 7.00
C GLY A 111 -20.26 -26.92 7.74
N LEU A 112 -19.63 -27.87 7.04
CA LEU A 112 -19.22 -29.18 7.59
C LEU A 112 -17.79 -29.18 8.17
N GLN A 113 -17.07 -28.06 8.12
CA GLN A 113 -15.72 -27.98 8.67
C GLN A 113 -15.76 -28.03 10.20
N THR A 114 -14.86 -28.81 10.79
CA THR A 114 -14.67 -28.90 12.25
C THR A 114 -13.70 -27.86 12.79
N GLU A 115 -12.82 -27.33 11.93
CA GLU A 115 -11.81 -26.33 12.28
C GLU A 115 -11.96 -25.07 11.41
N SER A 116 -11.53 -23.92 11.95
CA SER A 116 -11.44 -22.68 11.18
C SER A 116 -10.28 -22.72 10.18
N MET A 117 -10.43 -21.98 9.07
CA MET A 117 -9.35 -21.85 8.07
C MET A 117 -8.12 -21.14 8.66
N LEU A 118 -8.35 -20.17 9.53
CA LEU A 118 -7.33 -19.46 10.30
C LEU A 118 -7.62 -19.56 11.81
N PRO A 119 -6.62 -19.81 12.67
CA PRO A 119 -6.82 -19.73 14.12
C PRO A 119 -7.37 -18.36 14.58
N PRO A 120 -8.38 -18.31 15.48
CA PRO A 120 -9.01 -17.05 15.89
C PRO A 120 -8.07 -15.99 16.47
N HIS A 121 -7.07 -16.41 17.23
CA HIS A 121 -6.09 -15.50 17.82
C HIS A 121 -5.21 -14.78 16.77
N LEU A 122 -5.21 -15.24 15.52
CA LEU A 122 -4.49 -14.59 14.41
C LEU A 122 -5.33 -13.55 13.66
N ALA A 123 -6.63 -13.41 13.97
CA ALA A 123 -7.56 -12.52 13.25
C ALA A 123 -7.03 -11.08 13.16
N ASP A 124 -6.63 -10.49 14.29
CA ASP A 124 -6.15 -9.10 14.33
C ASP A 124 -4.83 -8.92 13.58
N SER A 125 -3.90 -9.87 13.70
CA SER A 125 -2.62 -9.82 12.99
C SER A 125 -2.84 -9.95 11.47
N PHE A 126 -3.72 -10.86 11.06
CA PHE A 126 -4.07 -11.07 9.66
C PHE A 126 -4.79 -9.85 9.08
N HIS A 127 -5.78 -9.29 9.79
CA HIS A 127 -6.46 -8.05 9.41
C HIS A 127 -5.47 -6.91 9.21
N LYS A 128 -4.57 -6.69 10.17
CA LYS A 128 -3.50 -5.68 10.06
C LYS A 128 -2.55 -5.93 8.88
N PHE A 129 -2.29 -7.18 8.52
CA PHE A 129 -1.43 -7.56 7.40
C PHE A 129 -2.09 -7.23 6.04
N ILE A 130 -3.35 -7.60 5.84
CA ILE A 130 -4.06 -7.37 4.57
C ILE A 130 -4.53 -5.92 4.39
N MET A 131 -4.69 -5.17 5.48
CA MET A 131 -5.02 -3.74 5.48
C MET A 131 -3.84 -2.83 5.07
N GLN A 132 -2.64 -3.38 4.91
CA GLN A 132 -1.48 -2.57 4.49
C GLN A 132 -1.70 -2.04 3.07
N ILE A 133 -1.34 -0.76 2.89
CA ILE A 133 -1.42 -0.06 1.60
C ILE A 133 -0.14 -0.29 0.79
N ASN A 134 1.02 -0.22 1.43
CA ASN A 134 2.28 -0.42 0.73
C ASN A 134 2.47 -1.90 0.33
N VAL A 135 2.16 -2.18 -0.93
CA VAL A 135 2.22 -3.50 -1.57
C VAL A 135 3.59 -3.85 -2.17
N HIS A 136 4.64 -3.06 -1.91
CA HIS A 136 5.98 -3.40 -2.37
C HIS A 136 6.41 -4.76 -1.78
N PRO A 137 6.97 -5.70 -2.56
CA PRO A 137 7.21 -7.08 -2.11
C PRO A 137 8.10 -7.17 -0.86
N VAL A 138 9.11 -6.31 -0.76
CA VAL A 138 9.94 -6.19 0.46
C VAL A 138 9.12 -5.73 1.67
N ARG A 139 8.22 -4.74 1.51
CA ARG A 139 7.38 -4.26 2.62
C ARG A 139 6.42 -5.36 3.08
N VAL A 140 5.77 -6.05 2.16
CA VAL A 140 4.85 -7.14 2.47
C VAL A 140 5.57 -8.27 3.23
N ALA A 141 6.76 -8.68 2.76
CA ALA A 141 7.56 -9.69 3.44
C ALA A 141 7.99 -9.25 4.86
N MET A 142 8.45 -8.00 5.01
CA MET A 142 8.76 -7.42 6.34
C MET A 142 7.54 -7.37 7.25
N ASN A 143 6.36 -7.05 6.72
CA ASN A 143 5.14 -6.99 7.50
C ASN A 143 4.71 -8.38 7.97
N LEU A 144 4.87 -9.42 7.15
CA LEU A 144 4.62 -10.81 7.57
C LEU A 144 5.56 -11.24 8.71
N GLN A 145 6.85 -10.87 8.62
CA GLN A 145 7.85 -11.13 9.66
C GLN A 145 7.50 -10.51 11.02
N ARG A 146 6.80 -9.37 11.04
CA ARG A 146 6.36 -8.71 12.28
C ARG A 146 5.28 -9.50 13.03
N TYR A 147 4.65 -10.48 12.39
CA TYR A 147 3.62 -11.33 12.99
C TYR A 147 4.06 -12.80 12.96
N PRO A 148 4.88 -13.25 13.93
CA PRO A 148 5.41 -14.63 13.95
C PRO A 148 4.33 -15.70 13.83
N GLY A 149 3.18 -15.52 14.48
CA GLY A 149 2.05 -16.45 14.39
C GLY A 149 1.48 -16.60 12.97
N LEU A 150 1.51 -15.55 12.15
CA LEU A 150 1.14 -15.65 10.73
C LEU A 150 2.20 -16.42 9.94
N LEU A 151 3.47 -16.22 10.26
CA LEU A 151 4.59 -16.88 9.58
C LEU A 151 4.64 -18.39 9.89
N GLU A 152 4.37 -18.76 11.14
CA GLU A 152 4.22 -20.16 11.58
C GLU A 152 3.02 -20.85 10.91
N ASN A 153 1.97 -20.07 10.61
CA ASN A 153 0.75 -20.54 9.95
C ASN A 153 0.68 -20.12 8.47
N ALA A 154 1.82 -19.88 7.81
CA ALA A 154 1.87 -19.29 6.48
C ALA A 154 1.02 -20.04 5.45
N ALA A 155 0.98 -21.37 5.50
CA ALA A 155 0.14 -22.18 4.61
C ALA A 155 -1.37 -21.96 4.82
N LYS A 156 -1.82 -21.73 6.06
CA LYS A 156 -3.21 -21.38 6.36
C LYS A 156 -3.51 -19.95 5.90
N VAL A 157 -2.60 -19.02 6.13
CA VAL A 157 -2.68 -17.63 5.65
C VAL A 157 -2.81 -17.58 4.12
N GLN A 158 -1.99 -18.34 3.40
CA GLN A 158 -2.06 -18.46 1.93
C GLN A 158 -3.44 -18.94 1.48
N LYS A 159 -3.95 -20.04 2.07
CA LYS A 159 -5.27 -20.59 1.74
C LYS A 159 -6.42 -19.61 1.99
N VAL A 160 -6.33 -18.81 3.06
CA VAL A 160 -7.32 -17.77 3.34
C VAL A 160 -7.29 -16.70 2.26
N LEU A 161 -6.10 -16.22 1.86
CA LEU A 161 -5.96 -15.25 0.77
C LEU A 161 -6.48 -15.79 -0.57
N GLU A 162 -6.23 -17.07 -0.86
CA GLU A 162 -6.79 -17.77 -2.03
C GLU A 162 -8.32 -17.78 -2.01
N SER A 163 -8.91 -18.11 -0.85
CA SER A 163 -10.36 -18.07 -0.67
C SER A 163 -10.93 -16.65 -0.77
N MET A 164 -10.23 -15.65 -0.22
CA MET A 164 -10.65 -14.25 -0.26
C MET A 164 -10.69 -13.72 -1.70
N HIS A 165 -9.66 -13.96 -2.52
CA HIS A 165 -9.73 -13.49 -3.91
C HIS A 165 -10.81 -14.19 -4.72
N HIS A 166 -11.05 -15.48 -4.46
CA HIS A 166 -12.12 -16.21 -5.13
C HIS A 166 -13.50 -15.67 -4.75
N LYS A 167 -13.68 -15.36 -3.46
CA LYS A 167 -14.90 -14.75 -2.96
C LYS A 167 -15.17 -13.41 -3.64
N GLU A 168 -14.19 -12.51 -3.77
CA GLU A 168 -14.39 -11.22 -4.44
C GLU A 168 -14.80 -11.34 -5.91
N MET A 169 -14.34 -12.37 -6.62
CA MET A 169 -14.69 -12.62 -8.03
C MET A 169 -16.03 -13.34 -8.23
N THR A 170 -16.67 -13.80 -7.16
CA THR A 170 -17.94 -14.55 -7.21
C THR A 170 -19.13 -13.78 -6.64
N ARG A 171 -18.97 -12.47 -6.37
CA ARG A 171 -20.02 -11.59 -5.82
C ARG A 171 -21.03 -11.06 -6.86
N GLY A 172 -20.96 -11.51 -8.11
CA GLY A 172 -21.84 -11.03 -9.18
C GLY A 172 -21.67 -9.54 -9.43
N ALA A 173 -22.75 -8.76 -9.28
CA ALA A 173 -22.73 -7.31 -9.50
C ALA A 173 -21.81 -6.52 -8.54
N GLU A 174 -21.46 -7.10 -7.39
CA GLU A 174 -20.54 -6.48 -6.41
C GLU A 174 -19.08 -6.97 -6.55
N THR A 175 -18.71 -7.52 -7.71
CA THR A 175 -17.35 -8.03 -7.94
C THR A 175 -16.31 -6.92 -7.73
N ASN A 176 -15.29 -7.21 -6.92
CA ASN A 176 -14.18 -6.30 -6.67
C ASN A 176 -12.87 -6.88 -7.21
N GLU A 177 -12.61 -6.64 -8.50
CA GLU A 177 -11.42 -7.16 -9.19
C GLU A 177 -10.11 -6.68 -8.55
N VAL A 178 -10.09 -5.45 -8.01
CA VAL A 178 -8.92 -4.85 -7.36
C VAL A 178 -8.56 -5.62 -6.09
N MET A 179 -9.54 -5.84 -5.22
CA MET A 179 -9.32 -6.61 -3.99
C MET A 179 -9.04 -8.08 -4.28
N ALA A 180 -9.68 -8.66 -5.29
CA ALA A 180 -9.34 -10.00 -5.76
C ALA A 180 -7.85 -10.09 -6.15
N PHE A 181 -7.37 -9.17 -6.98
CA PHE A 181 -5.97 -9.17 -7.37
C PHE A 181 -5.03 -8.91 -6.18
N LYS A 182 -5.39 -8.01 -5.26
CA LYS A 182 -4.61 -7.78 -4.03
C LYS A 182 -4.44 -9.05 -3.22
N TYR A 183 -5.52 -9.77 -2.94
CA TYR A 183 -5.47 -11.01 -2.17
C TYR A 183 -4.66 -12.10 -2.89
N HIS A 184 -4.82 -12.24 -4.20
CA HIS A 184 -3.99 -13.11 -5.04
C HIS A 184 -2.50 -12.75 -4.92
N TYR A 185 -2.16 -11.48 -5.08
CA TYR A 185 -0.78 -11.00 -4.99
C TYR A 185 -0.16 -11.24 -3.61
N LEU A 186 -0.90 -10.95 -2.52
CA LEU A 186 -0.46 -11.27 -1.16
C LEU A 186 -0.25 -12.78 -1.00
N SER A 187 -1.11 -13.61 -1.60
CA SER A 187 -0.96 -15.07 -1.60
C SER A 187 0.33 -15.49 -2.30
N CYS A 188 0.66 -14.93 -3.48
CA CYS A 188 1.91 -15.20 -4.19
C CYS A 188 3.15 -14.88 -3.33
N ILE A 189 3.13 -13.78 -2.56
CA ILE A 189 4.24 -13.44 -1.67
C ILE A 189 4.36 -14.45 -0.53
N VAL A 190 3.25 -14.81 0.12
CA VAL A 190 3.24 -15.82 1.18
C VAL A 190 3.71 -17.18 0.65
N ALA A 191 3.29 -17.56 -0.57
CA ALA A 191 3.74 -18.77 -1.24
C ALA A 191 5.26 -18.76 -1.49
N GLU A 192 5.81 -17.62 -1.92
CA GLU A 192 7.25 -17.48 -2.13
C GLU A 192 8.04 -17.51 -0.81
N VAL A 193 7.47 -16.98 0.28
CA VAL A 193 8.01 -17.15 1.65
C VAL A 193 8.05 -18.62 2.05
N ILE A 194 6.95 -19.36 1.89
CA ILE A 194 6.85 -20.80 2.20
C ILE A 194 7.88 -21.60 1.40
N LYS A 195 7.99 -21.32 0.10
CA LYS A 195 8.96 -21.96 -0.79
C LYS A 195 10.39 -21.69 -0.36
N PHE A 196 10.68 -20.47 0.13
CA PHE A 196 12.00 -20.12 0.63
C PHE A 196 12.32 -20.79 1.98
N GLN A 197 11.34 -20.90 2.89
CA GLN A 197 11.47 -21.67 4.15
C GLN A 197 11.82 -23.13 3.87
N LYS A 198 11.05 -23.81 3.02
CA LYS A 198 11.28 -25.22 2.65
C LYS A 198 12.67 -25.45 2.05
N ARG A 199 13.16 -24.52 1.22
CA ARG A 199 14.51 -24.60 0.63
C ARG A 199 15.61 -24.49 1.69
N GLN A 200 15.45 -23.62 2.69
CA GLN A 200 16.43 -23.51 3.78
C GLN A 200 16.43 -24.74 4.67
N GLU A 201 15.26 -25.29 4.99
CA GLU A 201 15.11 -26.51 5.77
C GLU A 201 15.80 -27.69 5.06
N ALA A 202 15.60 -27.84 3.74
CA ALA A 202 16.27 -28.86 2.93
C ALA A 202 17.81 -28.70 2.96
N MET A 203 18.32 -27.47 2.76
CA MET A 203 19.77 -27.21 2.82
C MET A 203 20.37 -27.48 4.21
N LYS A 204 19.60 -27.26 5.29
CA LYS A 204 20.03 -27.57 6.66
C LYS A 204 20.07 -29.07 6.90
N ALA A 205 19.05 -29.80 6.46
CA ALA A 205 19.02 -31.25 6.52
C ALA A 205 20.23 -31.88 5.79
N GLU A 206 20.56 -31.39 4.59
CA GLU A 206 21.73 -31.85 3.82
C GLU A 206 23.09 -31.52 4.47
N LYS A 207 23.17 -30.46 5.28
CA LYS A 207 24.40 -30.09 6.00
C LYS A 207 24.59 -30.91 7.28
N ILE A 208 23.51 -31.16 8.03
CA ILE A 208 23.54 -32.00 9.22
C ILE A 208 24.01 -33.41 8.87
N ASP A 209 23.59 -33.94 7.71
CA ASP A 209 24.03 -35.25 7.21
C ASP A 209 25.54 -35.28 6.82
N LYS A 210 26.19 -34.12 6.68
CA LYS A 210 27.60 -34.00 6.26
C LYS A 210 28.56 -33.52 7.35
N THR A 211 28.07 -32.90 8.41
CA THR A 211 28.89 -32.35 9.50
C THR A 211 28.20 -32.58 10.86
N ASN A 212 28.73 -33.52 11.66
CA ASN A 212 28.37 -33.73 13.07
C ASN A 212 28.88 -32.58 13.98
N GLU A 213 28.62 -31.32 13.62
CA GLU A 213 28.99 -30.17 14.45
C GLU A 213 27.76 -29.31 14.74
N GLU A 214 27.28 -29.40 15.98
CA GLU A 214 26.28 -28.51 16.56
C GLU A 214 26.92 -27.15 16.88
N GLY A 215 27.05 -26.30 15.87
CA GLY A 215 27.31 -24.88 16.08
C GLY A 215 26.00 -24.12 16.27
N GLU A 216 25.92 -23.23 17.27
CA GLU A 216 24.83 -22.26 17.43
C GLU A 216 24.74 -21.34 16.19
N GLU A 217 23.99 -21.78 15.18
CA GLU A 217 23.72 -20.97 13.98
C GLU A 217 22.81 -19.79 14.38
N LYS A 218 23.33 -18.57 14.25
CA LYS A 218 22.52 -17.35 14.21
C LYS A 218 21.36 -17.60 13.26
N LYS A 219 20.12 -17.57 13.78
CA LYS A 219 18.87 -17.55 13.00
C LYS A 219 18.95 -16.40 12.00
N SER A 220 19.58 -16.63 10.85
CA SER A 220 19.52 -15.76 9.69
C SER A 220 18.05 -15.77 9.30
N ASP A 221 17.36 -14.67 9.60
CA ASP A 221 15.92 -14.59 9.43
C ASP A 221 15.55 -14.98 7.99
N THR A 222 14.72 -16.02 7.84
CA THR A 222 14.32 -16.57 6.55
C THR A 222 13.79 -15.47 5.63
N ILE A 223 13.08 -14.49 6.19
CA ILE A 223 12.56 -13.34 5.46
C ILE A 223 13.67 -12.42 4.98
N GLU A 224 14.71 -12.19 5.78
CA GLU A 224 15.86 -11.38 5.35
C GLU A 224 16.57 -11.98 4.13
N GLY A 225 16.68 -13.31 4.08
CA GLY A 225 17.22 -14.00 2.89
C GLY A 225 16.40 -13.76 1.63
N LEU A 226 15.05 -13.82 1.74
CA LEU A 226 14.15 -13.52 0.64
C LEU A 226 14.22 -12.04 0.23
N ILE A 227 14.23 -11.12 1.19
CA ILE A 227 14.37 -9.67 0.94
C ILE A 227 15.67 -9.39 0.19
N ARG A 228 16.79 -10.00 0.60
CA ARG A 228 18.07 -9.86 -0.11
C ARG A 228 17.97 -10.33 -1.55
N LYS A 229 17.17 -11.36 -1.83
CA LYS A 229 16.90 -11.84 -3.19
C LYS A 229 16.09 -10.82 -4.00
N PHE A 230 15.05 -10.22 -3.41
CA PHE A 230 14.27 -9.15 -4.04
C PHE A 230 15.06 -7.86 -4.28
N LEU A 231 16.06 -7.54 -3.44
CA LEU A 231 16.87 -6.33 -3.57
C LEU A 231 18.11 -6.50 -4.45
N LYS A 232 18.44 -7.73 -4.86
CA LYS A 232 19.67 -7.99 -5.60
C LYS A 232 19.54 -7.52 -7.05
N CYS A 233 20.24 -6.44 -7.37
CA CYS A 233 20.32 -5.89 -8.72
C CYS A 233 21.38 -6.56 -9.59
N SER A 234 21.15 -6.53 -10.91
CA SER A 234 22.14 -6.89 -11.93
C SER A 234 23.32 -5.91 -11.96
N LYS A 235 24.42 -6.30 -12.61
CA LYS A 235 25.62 -5.44 -12.73
C LYS A 235 25.46 -4.35 -13.79
N SER A 236 24.56 -4.51 -14.76
CA SER A 236 24.46 -3.68 -15.97
C SER A 236 23.51 -2.48 -15.85
N ASP A 237 22.37 -2.63 -15.17
CA ASP A 237 21.27 -1.66 -15.21
C ASP A 237 20.72 -1.25 -13.83
N GLY A 238 21.13 -1.93 -12.75
CA GLY A 238 20.63 -1.66 -11.40
C GLY A 238 19.20 -2.15 -11.14
N VAL A 239 18.63 -2.96 -12.04
CA VAL A 239 17.27 -3.49 -11.89
C VAL A 239 17.29 -4.76 -11.01
N PRO A 240 16.37 -4.89 -10.03
CA PRO A 240 16.22 -6.13 -9.27
C PRO A 240 15.48 -7.20 -10.10
N GLU A 241 16.21 -7.88 -11.00
CA GLU A 241 15.68 -8.86 -11.96
C GLU A 241 14.76 -9.91 -11.31
N TYR A 242 15.13 -10.44 -10.14
CA TYR A 242 14.31 -11.44 -9.45
C TYR A 242 12.96 -10.89 -9.01
N GLN A 243 12.95 -9.65 -8.51
CA GLN A 243 11.73 -8.98 -8.08
C GLN A 243 10.83 -8.70 -9.28
N GLU A 244 11.39 -8.17 -10.36
CA GLU A 244 10.67 -7.90 -11.60
C GLU A 244 10.04 -9.17 -12.18
N ALA A 245 10.81 -10.27 -12.26
CA ALA A 245 10.31 -11.55 -12.74
C ALA A 245 9.21 -12.12 -11.84
N PHE A 246 9.38 -12.07 -10.52
CA PHE A 246 8.38 -12.53 -9.55
C PHE A 246 7.06 -11.76 -9.68
N LEU A 247 7.12 -10.44 -9.83
CA LEU A 247 5.93 -9.59 -9.95
C LEU A 247 5.19 -9.85 -11.26
N ARG A 248 5.92 -10.01 -12.39
CA ARG A 248 5.33 -10.39 -13.68
C ARG A 248 4.67 -11.76 -13.63
N GLU A 249 5.29 -12.72 -12.95
CA GLU A 249 4.69 -14.05 -12.74
C GLU A 249 3.43 -13.96 -11.88
N SER A 250 3.46 -13.17 -10.81
CA SER A 250 2.28 -12.96 -9.94
C SER A 250 1.09 -12.40 -10.74
N VAL A 251 1.32 -11.47 -11.68
CA VAL A 251 0.29 -10.99 -12.60
C VAL A 251 -0.19 -12.11 -13.53
N ARG A 252 0.72 -12.89 -14.11
CA ARG A 252 0.39 -13.99 -15.04
C ARG A 252 -0.42 -15.10 -14.36
N GLU A 253 -0.09 -15.44 -13.12
CA GLU A 253 -0.75 -16.48 -12.34
C GLU A 253 -2.16 -16.07 -11.89
N PHE A 254 -2.56 -14.80 -12.05
CA PHE A 254 -3.92 -14.39 -11.72
C PHE A 254 -4.93 -15.14 -12.61
N PRO A 255 -5.90 -15.89 -12.03
CA PRO A 255 -6.68 -16.85 -12.80
C PRO A 255 -7.80 -16.22 -13.63
N TYR A 256 -8.16 -14.96 -13.36
CA TYR A 256 -9.32 -14.29 -13.99
C TYR A 256 -8.91 -13.47 -15.21
N ARG A 257 -8.64 -14.16 -16.32
CA ARG A 257 -8.07 -13.56 -17.56
C ARG A 257 -9.00 -12.56 -18.25
N GLU A 258 -10.30 -12.67 -18.05
CA GLU A 258 -11.29 -11.74 -18.61
C GLU A 258 -11.51 -10.48 -17.76
N SER A 259 -10.94 -10.44 -16.55
CA SER A 259 -11.07 -9.26 -15.68
C SER A 259 -10.44 -8.03 -16.34
N THR A 260 -11.03 -6.87 -16.10
CA THR A 260 -10.52 -5.60 -16.62
C THR A 260 -9.13 -5.30 -16.05
N ILE A 261 -8.91 -5.57 -14.76
CA ILE A 261 -7.63 -5.32 -14.10
C ILE A 261 -6.50 -6.18 -14.69
N PHE A 262 -6.75 -7.46 -14.98
CA PHE A 262 -5.76 -8.34 -15.59
C PHE A 262 -5.34 -7.83 -16.97
N ARG A 263 -6.33 -7.56 -17.83
CA ARG A 263 -6.08 -7.09 -19.20
C ARG A 263 -5.32 -5.78 -19.21
N GLN A 264 -5.66 -4.85 -18.31
CA GLN A 264 -4.95 -3.58 -18.17
C GLN A 264 -3.49 -3.80 -17.75
N MET A 265 -3.23 -4.59 -16.70
CA MET A 265 -1.87 -4.86 -16.24
C MET A 265 -1.02 -5.53 -17.33
N VAL A 266 -1.56 -6.55 -18.02
CA VAL A 266 -0.84 -7.26 -19.08
C VAL A 266 -0.55 -6.32 -20.26
N ALA A 267 -1.51 -5.50 -20.68
CA ALA A 267 -1.31 -4.53 -21.75
C ALA A 267 -0.20 -3.52 -21.39
N THR A 268 -0.20 -3.00 -20.16
CA THR A 268 0.85 -2.09 -19.69
C THR A 268 2.23 -2.76 -19.62
N LEU A 269 2.32 -4.00 -19.15
CA LEU A 269 3.57 -4.74 -19.03
C LEU A 269 4.15 -5.23 -20.37
N ALA A 270 3.32 -5.29 -21.40
CA ALA A 270 3.68 -5.69 -22.76
C ALA A 270 3.99 -4.50 -23.70
N ALA A 271 3.89 -3.26 -23.21
CA ALA A 271 4.27 -2.07 -23.96
C ALA A 271 5.76 -2.09 -24.34
N SER A 272 6.16 -1.27 -25.33
CA SER A 272 7.54 -1.21 -25.81
C SER A 272 8.54 -0.71 -24.76
N ASP A 273 8.10 0.19 -23.89
CA ASP A 273 8.84 0.72 -22.75
C ASP A 273 7.94 0.64 -21.51
N PRO A 274 7.77 -0.57 -20.94
CA PRO A 274 6.82 -0.77 -19.87
C PRO A 274 7.38 -0.19 -18.55
N PRO A 275 6.53 0.41 -17.71
CA PRO A 275 6.95 0.78 -16.37
C PRO A 275 7.30 -0.50 -15.56
N SER A 276 7.99 -0.34 -14.43
CA SER A 276 8.39 -1.49 -13.61
C SER A 276 7.17 -2.29 -13.15
N ALA A 277 7.30 -3.61 -13.03
CA ALA A 277 6.19 -4.45 -12.59
C ALA A 277 5.70 -4.06 -11.18
N ALA A 278 6.60 -3.56 -10.33
CA ALA A 278 6.24 -3.02 -9.01
C ALA A 278 5.28 -1.84 -9.12
N SER A 279 5.56 -0.90 -10.05
CA SER A 279 4.68 0.25 -10.26
C SER A 279 3.32 -0.14 -10.85
N VAL A 280 3.27 -1.13 -11.75
CA VAL A 280 2.02 -1.64 -12.32
C VAL A 280 1.16 -2.31 -11.25
N VAL A 281 1.75 -3.18 -10.42
CA VAL A 281 1.06 -3.85 -9.31
C VAL A 281 0.54 -2.82 -8.30
N SER A 282 1.37 -1.85 -7.90
CA SER A 282 0.93 -0.79 -6.99
C SER A 282 -0.19 0.05 -7.59
N ALA A 283 -0.09 0.47 -8.85
CA ALA A 283 -1.13 1.27 -9.50
C ALA A 283 -2.45 0.50 -9.67
N ALA A 284 -2.39 -0.81 -9.88
CA ALA A 284 -3.56 -1.67 -9.99
C ALA A 284 -4.31 -1.79 -8.64
N ILE A 285 -3.58 -1.83 -7.52
CA ILE A 285 -4.15 -2.00 -6.17
C ILE A 285 -4.55 -0.65 -5.54
N ASP A 286 -3.67 0.34 -5.59
CA ASP A 286 -3.84 1.62 -4.89
C ASP A 286 -4.44 2.73 -5.76
N GLY A 287 -4.58 2.48 -7.07
CA GLY A 287 -5.01 3.45 -8.07
C GLY A 287 -3.85 4.19 -8.73
N GLN A 288 -4.13 4.80 -9.89
CA GLN A 288 -3.14 5.54 -10.66
C GLN A 288 -2.80 6.88 -9.98
N ARG A 289 -1.50 7.19 -9.91
CA ARG A 289 -1.00 8.52 -9.52
C ARG A 289 -0.86 9.37 -10.78
N ALA A 290 -1.64 10.44 -10.90
CA ALA A 290 -1.58 11.34 -12.05
C ALA A 290 -0.30 12.20 -12.08
N PHE A 291 0.32 12.43 -10.91
CA PHE A 291 1.52 13.22 -10.75
C PHE A 291 2.57 12.41 -9.97
N LEU A 292 3.75 12.19 -10.54
CA LEU A 292 4.86 11.46 -9.92
C LEU A 292 5.92 12.39 -9.30
N ASP A 293 5.81 13.69 -9.54
CA ASP A 293 6.92 14.61 -9.36
C ASP A 293 7.27 14.81 -7.87
N ASN A 294 8.52 14.49 -7.52
CA ASN A 294 9.16 14.68 -6.21
C ASN A 294 8.74 13.79 -5.02
N THR A 295 8.04 12.66 -5.23
CA THR A 295 7.77 11.75 -4.10
C THR A 295 9.06 11.10 -3.59
N GLN A 296 9.47 11.46 -2.37
CA GLN A 296 10.61 10.85 -1.68
C GLN A 296 10.25 9.42 -1.26
N VAL A 297 10.62 8.43 -2.06
CA VAL A 297 10.32 7.02 -1.79
C VAL A 297 11.52 6.30 -1.18
N CYS A 298 11.25 5.33 -0.31
CA CYS A 298 12.27 4.48 0.24
C CYS A 298 12.77 3.51 -0.84
N ILE A 299 14.07 3.51 -1.11
CA ILE A 299 14.69 2.64 -2.13
C ILE A 299 14.55 1.14 -1.82
N THR A 300 14.25 0.77 -0.57
CA THR A 300 14.20 -0.61 -0.10
C THR A 300 12.80 -1.21 -0.17
N CYS A 301 11.79 -0.42 0.19
CA CYS A 301 10.44 -0.92 0.43
C CYS A 301 9.36 -0.05 -0.21
N GLY A 302 9.72 0.95 -1.02
CA GLY A 302 8.79 1.80 -1.72
C GLY A 302 7.97 2.75 -0.84
N GLU A 303 8.24 2.83 0.47
CA GLU A 303 7.49 3.69 1.39
C GLU A 303 7.58 5.16 0.97
N ASP A 304 6.43 5.83 0.93
CA ASP A 304 6.37 7.27 0.67
C ASP A 304 6.97 8.08 1.84
N LYS A 305 7.35 9.32 1.56
CA LYS A 305 7.90 10.28 2.56
C LYS A 305 9.14 9.75 3.30
N ALA A 306 9.99 9.00 2.62
CA ALA A 306 11.28 8.56 3.15
C ALA A 306 12.18 9.76 3.47
N ASN A 307 12.44 10.00 4.75
CA ASN A 307 13.14 11.21 5.21
C ASN A 307 14.63 11.01 5.54
N LYS A 308 15.13 9.75 5.59
CA LYS A 308 16.53 9.46 5.95
C LYS A 308 17.37 9.26 4.70
N LYS A 309 18.21 10.24 4.35
CA LYS A 309 19.18 10.12 3.26
C LYS A 309 20.43 9.35 3.70
N CYS A 310 21.05 8.63 2.77
CA CYS A 310 22.38 8.06 3.01
C CYS A 310 23.38 9.19 3.33
N SER A 311 24.06 9.09 4.46
CA SER A 311 25.00 10.11 4.93
C SER A 311 26.18 10.34 3.99
N LYS A 312 26.55 9.32 3.20
CA LYS A 312 27.69 9.38 2.27
C LYS A 312 27.32 9.96 0.91
N CYS A 313 26.39 9.35 0.19
CA CYS A 313 26.06 9.78 -1.18
C CYS A 313 24.90 10.77 -1.27
N LYS A 314 24.04 10.86 -0.25
CA LYS A 314 22.79 11.64 -0.23
C LYS A 314 21.78 11.33 -1.36
N ALA A 315 22.12 10.43 -2.30
CA ALA A 315 21.32 10.07 -3.47
C ALA A 315 20.20 9.07 -3.17
N VAL A 316 20.39 8.18 -2.19
CA VAL A 316 19.37 7.20 -1.79
C VAL A 316 18.73 7.59 -0.46
N GLN A 317 17.45 7.23 -0.30
CA GLN A 317 16.64 7.57 0.87
C GLN A 317 15.95 6.33 1.44
N TYR A 318 15.75 6.34 2.76
CA TYR A 318 15.18 5.25 3.54
C TYR A 318 14.07 5.79 4.46
N CYS A 319 13.03 5.00 4.70
CA CYS A 319 12.00 5.34 5.69
C CYS A 319 12.52 5.14 7.12
N ASP A 320 13.36 4.12 7.35
CA ASP A 320 13.89 3.79 8.67
C ASP A 320 15.29 3.14 8.59
N ARG A 321 15.86 2.86 9.77
CA ARG A 321 17.19 2.23 9.90
C ARG A 321 17.19 0.79 9.40
N GLU A 322 16.05 0.11 9.48
CA GLU A 322 15.94 -1.29 9.09
C GLU A 322 16.00 -1.45 7.57
N CYS A 323 15.28 -0.62 6.82
CA CYS A 323 15.37 -0.54 5.37
C CYS A 323 16.80 -0.21 4.91
N GLN A 324 17.46 0.74 5.59
CA GLN A 324 18.87 1.04 5.32
C GLN A 324 19.76 -0.20 5.53
N ARG A 325 19.60 -0.93 6.63
CA ARG A 325 20.36 -2.15 6.94
C ARG A 325 20.13 -3.22 5.87
N LEU A 326 18.88 -3.46 5.50
CA LEU A 326 18.47 -4.47 4.53
C LEU A 326 19.02 -4.17 3.14
N HIS A 327 19.11 -2.91 2.70
CA HIS A 327 19.65 -2.56 1.38
C HIS A 327 21.17 -2.32 1.36
N TRP A 328 21.79 -2.06 2.51
CA TRP A 328 23.21 -1.65 2.60
C TRP A 328 24.18 -2.62 1.90
N PHE A 329 23.90 -3.92 1.91
CA PHE A 329 24.77 -4.91 1.25
C PHE A 329 24.93 -4.69 -0.25
N MET A 330 23.90 -4.16 -0.92
CA MET A 330 23.93 -3.72 -2.32
C MET A 330 24.48 -2.31 -2.42
N HIS A 331 23.90 -1.38 -1.67
CA HIS A 331 24.22 0.04 -1.78
C HIS A 331 25.69 0.35 -1.52
N LYS A 332 26.34 -0.31 -0.56
CA LYS A 332 27.74 -0.04 -0.19
C LYS A 332 28.72 -0.12 -1.37
N LYS A 333 28.43 -0.94 -2.39
CA LYS A 333 29.27 -1.11 -3.58
C LYS A 333 29.12 0.04 -4.57
N ALA A 334 27.94 0.67 -4.62
CA ALA A 334 27.62 1.77 -5.52
C ALA A 334 27.69 3.16 -4.83
N CYS A 335 27.66 3.20 -3.50
CA CYS A 335 27.53 4.42 -2.70
C CYS A 335 28.59 5.47 -3.05
N THR A 336 29.86 5.08 -3.21
CA THR A 336 30.94 6.02 -3.53
C THR A 336 30.72 6.67 -4.90
N ARG A 337 30.31 5.91 -5.92
CA ARG A 337 30.05 6.42 -7.28
C ARG A 337 28.85 7.37 -7.29
N LEU A 338 27.79 7.01 -6.56
CA LEU A 338 26.60 7.85 -6.45
C LEU A 338 26.88 9.20 -5.79
N GLY A 339 27.86 9.28 -4.89
CA GLY A 339 28.25 10.55 -4.25
C GLY A 339 29.03 11.49 -5.18
N GLN A 340 29.67 10.97 -6.23
CA GLN A 340 30.44 11.76 -7.20
C GLN A 340 29.54 12.45 -8.23
N ASN A 341 28.34 11.91 -8.47
CA ASN A 341 27.35 12.47 -9.41
C ASN A 341 26.44 13.53 -8.78
N VAL A 342 26.62 13.86 -7.50
CA VAL A 342 25.90 14.98 -6.86
C VAL A 342 26.70 16.26 -7.09
N THR A 343 26.55 16.86 -8.27
CA THR A 343 26.91 18.28 -8.45
C THR A 343 26.09 19.10 -7.44
N PRO A 344 26.65 20.16 -6.84
CA PRO A 344 25.85 21.06 -6.04
C PRO A 344 24.78 21.63 -6.96
N SER A 345 23.50 21.45 -6.63
CA SER A 345 22.40 22.18 -7.26
C SER A 345 22.83 23.64 -7.35
N ALA A 346 22.87 24.17 -8.58
CA ALA A 346 23.16 25.57 -8.82
C ALA A 346 22.22 26.37 -7.91
N LYS A 347 22.79 27.12 -6.97
CA LYS A 347 22.01 28.06 -6.17
C LYS A 347 21.33 28.99 -7.16
N ILE A 348 20.00 28.89 -7.25
CA ILE A 348 19.18 29.87 -7.96
C ILE A 348 19.56 31.23 -7.36
N SER A 349 20.09 32.12 -8.20
CA SER A 349 20.57 33.42 -7.75
C SER A 349 19.39 34.21 -7.19
N ASP A 350 19.62 35.12 -6.25
CA ASP A 350 18.52 35.91 -5.68
C ASP A 350 17.83 36.77 -6.76
N ALA A 351 18.54 37.10 -7.85
CA ALA A 351 17.97 37.73 -9.05
C ALA A 351 16.96 36.83 -9.79
N ASP A 352 17.20 35.52 -9.85
CA ASP A 352 16.28 34.57 -10.47
C ASP A 352 15.03 34.35 -9.61
N LYS A 353 15.17 34.39 -8.27
CA LYS A 353 14.01 34.33 -7.35
C LYS A 353 13.14 35.58 -7.48
N GLU A 354 13.75 36.74 -7.64
CA GLU A 354 13.05 38.01 -7.79
C GLU A 354 12.32 38.08 -9.14
N GLN A 355 12.93 37.57 -10.22
CA GLN A 355 12.25 37.41 -11.51
C GLN A 355 11.06 36.43 -11.44
N ILE A 356 11.21 35.31 -10.74
CA ILE A 356 10.12 34.34 -10.56
C ILE A 356 8.99 34.95 -9.73
N SER A 357 9.30 35.68 -8.65
CA SER A 357 8.31 36.37 -7.81
C SER A 357 7.53 37.45 -8.60
N ASN A 358 8.22 38.20 -9.46
CA ASN A 358 7.61 39.22 -10.31
C ASN A 358 6.75 38.59 -11.43
N ALA A 359 7.17 37.46 -12.00
CA ALA A 359 6.40 36.72 -13.00
C ALA A 359 5.13 36.08 -12.40
N VAL A 360 5.19 35.62 -11.15
CA VAL A 360 4.03 35.07 -10.44
C VAL A 360 3.06 36.18 -10.03
N SER A 361 3.56 37.32 -9.51
CA SER A 361 2.72 38.46 -9.12
C SER A 361 1.98 39.08 -10.30
N SER A 362 2.63 39.21 -11.47
CA SER A 362 1.98 39.70 -12.69
C SER A 362 0.92 38.74 -13.24
N ARG A 363 1.11 37.42 -13.11
CA ARG A 363 0.07 36.43 -13.45
C ARG A 363 -1.12 36.44 -12.50
N LEU A 364 -0.90 36.68 -11.20
CA LEU A 364 -1.97 36.79 -10.21
C LEU A 364 -2.81 38.06 -10.39
N GLN A 365 -2.19 39.18 -10.74
CA GLN A 365 -2.92 40.43 -11.06
C GLN A 365 -3.82 40.29 -12.30
N ASN A 366 -3.41 39.50 -13.29
CA ASN A 366 -4.20 39.23 -14.49
C ASN A 366 -5.39 38.28 -14.25
N LEU A 367 -5.47 37.61 -13.10
CA LEU A 367 -6.60 36.75 -12.71
C LEU A 367 -7.64 37.47 -11.85
N SER A 368 -7.34 38.68 -11.37
CA SER A 368 -8.22 39.50 -10.53
C SER A 368 -9.02 40.57 -11.29
N VAL A 369 -8.96 40.59 -12.62
CA VAL A 369 -9.79 41.46 -13.46
C VAL A 369 -10.41 40.62 -14.58
N ASN A 370 -11.52 39.96 -14.25
CA ASN A 370 -12.77 39.83 -15.03
C ASN A 370 -13.68 38.80 -14.38
#